data_AF-A0A9W6N588-F1
#
_entry.id   AF-A0A9W6N588-F1
#
_cell.length_a   1.000
_cell.length_b   1.000
_cell.length_c   1.000
_cell.angle_alpha   90.00
_cell.angle_beta   90.00
_cell.angle_gamma   90.00
#
_symmetry.space_group_name_H-M   'P 1'
#
loop_
_entity.id
_entity.type
_entity.pdbx_description
1 polymer ?
#
loop_
_entity_poly.entity_id
_entity_poly.type
_entity_poly.pdbx_seq_one_letter_code
_entity_poly.pdbx_strand_id
1 'polypeptide(L)'
;MKTFSRIAAQGEITLIRIGDVKPGAKLPAGCTPLQPEDGVVIVGHSETGHHHVLAADGVTAGVLDRAPEGMRILHIILQSANELTHLRGHDTHETIRVEPGEYRAISGREYDPYQQLARRQAD
;
A
#
# COMPACT_ATOMS: atom_id res chain seq x y z
N MET A 1 12.42 -7.67 -11.54
CA MET A 1 11.14 -6.92 -11.53
C MET A 1 10.03 -7.91 -11.80
N LYS A 2 9.22 -8.21 -10.79
CA LYS A 2 8.08 -9.13 -10.92
C LYS A 2 6.86 -8.36 -11.45
N THR A 3 6.19 -8.94 -12.43
CA THR A 3 4.87 -8.52 -12.89
C THR A 3 3.83 -9.52 -12.39
N PHE A 4 2.58 -9.09 -12.21
CA PHE A 4 1.50 -9.96 -11.78
C PHE A 4 0.20 -9.63 -12.51
N SER A 5 -0.63 -10.64 -12.75
CA SER A 5 -1.91 -10.49 -13.45
C SER A 5 -3.08 -10.21 -12.52
N ARG A 6 -3.11 -10.83 -11.33
CA ARG A 6 -4.25 -10.74 -10.41
C ARG A 6 -3.86 -10.52 -8.94
N ILE A 7 -2.87 -11.24 -8.42
CA ILE A 7 -2.43 -11.11 -7.03
C ILE A 7 -0.91 -11.04 -6.99
N ALA A 8 -0.38 -10.16 -6.17
CA ALA A 8 1.03 -10.11 -5.78
C ALA A 8 1.13 -9.93 -4.26
N ALA A 9 2.23 -10.40 -3.68
CA ALA A 9 2.54 -10.17 -2.28
C ALA A 9 3.96 -9.61 -2.16
N GLN A 10 4.14 -8.65 -1.27
CA GLN A 10 5.44 -8.11 -0.89
C GLN A 10 5.45 -7.91 0.62
N GLY A 11 6.20 -8.75 1.35
CA GLY A 11 6.20 -8.73 2.81
C GLY A 11 4.82 -9.02 3.38
N GLU A 12 4.33 -8.11 4.24
CA GLU A 12 3.00 -8.20 4.86
C GLU A 12 1.85 -7.65 4.00
N ILE A 13 2.16 -7.11 2.81
CA ILE A 13 1.15 -6.56 1.90
C ILE A 13 0.79 -7.55 0.81
N THR A 14 -0.50 -7.85 0.72
CA THR A 14 -1.09 -8.54 -0.43
C THR A 14 -1.81 -7.54 -1.31
N LEU A 15 -1.35 -7.38 -2.55
CA LEU A 15 -1.95 -6.54 -3.58
C LEU A 15 -2.83 -7.39 -4.50
N ILE A 16 -4.10 -7.05 -4.61
CA ILE A 16 -5.10 -7.77 -5.41
C ILE A 16 -5.65 -6.81 -6.46
N ARG A 17 -5.49 -7.14 -7.74
CA ARG A 17 -6.15 -6.43 -8.85
C ARG A 17 -7.62 -6.77 -8.85
N ILE A 18 -8.47 -5.74 -8.77
CA ILE A 18 -9.93 -5.89 -8.78
C ILE A 18 -10.57 -5.50 -10.11
N GLY A 19 -9.86 -4.72 -10.95
CA GLY A 19 -10.35 -4.33 -12.27
C GLY A 19 -9.41 -3.39 -13.01
N ASP A 20 -9.84 -2.98 -14.19
CA ASP A 20 -9.18 -1.95 -14.99
C ASP A 20 -9.57 -0.55 -14.51
N VAL A 21 -8.64 0.40 -14.57
CA VAL A 21 -8.89 1.79 -14.21
C VAL A 21 -9.72 2.48 -15.30
N LYS A 22 -10.73 3.25 -14.90
CA LYS A 22 -11.48 4.14 -15.80
C LYS A 22 -10.95 5.58 -15.70
N PRO A 23 -10.91 6.34 -16.81
CA PRO A 23 -10.60 7.76 -16.75
C PRO A 23 -11.54 8.49 -15.78
N GLY A 24 -10.98 9.27 -14.86
CA GLY A 24 -11.76 9.97 -13.83
C GLY A 24 -12.35 9.06 -12.74
N ALA A 25 -11.87 7.82 -12.59
CA ALA A 25 -12.24 6.96 -11.48
C ALA A 25 -11.94 7.65 -10.15
N LYS A 26 -12.89 7.55 -9.21
CA LYS A 26 -12.81 8.10 -7.87
C LYS A 26 -12.83 6.97 -6.86
N LEU A 27 -12.32 7.24 -5.66
CA LEU A 27 -12.42 6.29 -4.56
C LEU A 27 -13.89 5.93 -4.31
N PRO A 28 -14.17 4.66 -4.00
CA PRO A 28 -15.52 4.25 -3.64
C PRO A 28 -15.96 4.93 -2.32
N ALA A 29 -17.27 4.98 -2.09
CA ALA A 29 -17.82 5.45 -0.82
C ALA A 29 -17.34 4.56 0.34
N GLY A 30 -17.11 5.16 1.50
CA GLY A 30 -16.57 4.46 2.67
C GLY A 30 -15.05 4.23 2.60
N CYS A 31 -14.35 5.02 1.79
CA CYS A 31 -12.91 5.14 1.83
C CYS A 31 -12.48 6.53 2.29
N THR A 32 -11.64 6.59 3.31
CA THR A 32 -10.92 7.80 3.71
C THR A 32 -9.70 7.98 2.81
N PRO A 33 -9.59 9.10 2.05
CA PRO A 33 -8.46 9.33 1.16
C PRO A 33 -7.12 9.35 1.90
N LEU A 34 -6.10 8.73 1.32
CA LEU A 34 -4.72 8.84 1.76
C LEU A 34 -4.06 9.97 0.98
N GLN A 35 -3.46 10.90 1.73
CA GLN A 35 -2.63 11.94 1.13
C GLN A 35 -1.24 11.37 0.87
N PRO A 36 -0.62 11.67 -0.27
CA PRO A 36 0.77 11.35 -0.49
C PRO A 36 1.66 12.13 0.49
N GLU A 37 2.71 11.49 0.95
CA GLU A 37 3.74 12.07 1.82
C GLU A 37 5.07 12.01 1.06
N ASP A 38 5.80 13.13 0.98
CA ASP A 38 7.09 13.21 0.27
C ASP A 38 7.11 12.64 -1.17
N GLY A 39 6.01 12.83 -1.89
CA GLY A 39 5.87 12.36 -3.28
C GLY A 39 5.58 10.87 -3.43
N VAL A 40 5.30 10.17 -2.33
CA VAL A 40 4.91 8.76 -2.34
C VAL A 40 3.59 8.53 -1.61
N VAL A 41 2.89 7.46 -1.98
CA VAL A 41 1.70 6.97 -1.29
C VAL A 41 2.09 5.73 -0.50
N ILE A 42 1.95 5.79 0.82
CA ILE A 42 2.23 4.66 1.70
C ILE A 42 1.05 3.68 1.62
N VAL A 43 1.28 2.53 1.00
CA VAL A 43 0.27 1.47 0.84
C VAL A 43 0.35 0.40 1.92
N GLY A 44 1.41 0.43 2.72
CA GLY A 44 1.63 -0.53 3.80
C GLY A 44 2.76 -0.10 4.71
N HIS A 45 2.69 -0.53 5.97
CA HIS A 45 3.76 -0.38 6.94
C HIS A 45 4.27 -1.78 7.25
N SER A 46 5.59 -1.93 7.31
CA SER A 46 6.20 -3.18 7.73
C SER A 46 6.39 -3.24 9.23
N GLU A 47 6.43 -4.47 9.78
CA GLU A 47 6.66 -4.71 11.21
C GLU A 47 7.97 -4.13 11.74
N THR A 48 8.92 -3.83 10.85
CA THR A 48 10.22 -3.23 11.17
C THR A 48 10.26 -1.71 10.97
N GLY A 49 9.12 -1.08 10.68
CA GLY A 49 9.00 0.38 10.54
C GLY A 49 9.35 0.93 9.15
N HIS A 50 9.43 0.09 8.13
CA HIS A 50 9.65 0.51 6.74
C HIS A 50 8.32 0.61 6.00
N HIS A 51 8.27 1.36 4.91
CA HIS A 51 7.04 1.59 4.16
C HIS A 51 7.05 0.86 2.82
N HIS A 52 5.92 0.24 2.49
CA HIS A 52 5.60 -0.13 1.12
C HIS A 52 4.95 1.06 0.47
N VAL A 53 5.54 1.53 -0.63
CA VAL A 53 5.15 2.78 -1.27
C VAL A 53 4.95 2.62 -2.76
N LEU A 54 4.09 3.49 -3.30
CA LEU A 54 3.97 3.79 -4.73
C LEU A 54 4.35 5.25 -4.94
N ALA A 55 4.88 5.60 -6.12
CA ALA A 55 5.04 7.02 -6.47
C ALA A 55 3.67 7.69 -6.54
N ALA A 56 3.54 8.93 -6.06
CA ALA A 56 2.24 9.61 -5.99
C ALA A 56 1.66 9.97 -7.36
N ASP A 57 2.50 10.05 -8.40
CA ASP A 57 2.05 10.38 -9.76
C ASP A 57 1.05 9.33 -10.29
N GLY A 58 -0.14 9.80 -10.66
CA GLY A 58 -1.21 8.95 -11.18
C GLY A 58 -1.80 7.94 -10.17
N VAL A 59 -1.53 8.10 -8.86
CA VAL A 59 -2.06 7.22 -7.80
C VAL A 59 -3.09 7.95 -6.97
N THR A 60 -4.26 7.34 -6.82
CA THR A 60 -5.26 7.73 -5.82
C THR A 60 -5.50 6.56 -4.89
N ALA A 61 -5.29 6.74 -3.59
CA ALA A 61 -5.50 5.69 -2.61
C ALA A 61 -6.40 6.15 -1.47
N GLY A 62 -7.12 5.21 -0.86
CA GLY A 62 -7.90 5.47 0.34
C GLY A 62 -8.01 4.23 1.21
N VAL A 63 -8.06 4.42 2.52
CA VAL A 63 -8.28 3.34 3.49
C VAL A 63 -9.77 3.06 3.56
N LEU A 64 -10.18 1.80 3.49
CA LEU A 64 -11.56 1.39 3.70
C LEU A 64 -11.93 1.60 5.18
N ASP A 65 -12.98 2.39 5.44
CA ASP A 65 -13.39 2.80 6.79
C ASP A 65 -13.88 1.62 7.64
N ARG A 66 -14.41 0.57 6.99
CA ARG A 66 -14.91 -0.65 7.63
C ARG A 66 -14.22 -1.88 7.07
N ALA A 67 -12.96 -2.07 7.45
CA ALA A 67 -12.26 -3.33 7.25
C ALA A 67 -12.63 -4.35 8.35
N PRO A 68 -12.51 -5.67 8.09
CA PRO A 68 -12.60 -6.68 9.14
C PRO A 68 -11.59 -6.41 10.27
N GLU A 69 -11.93 -6.81 11.49
CA GLU A 69 -11.07 -6.62 12.67
C GLU A 69 -9.66 -7.21 12.44
N GLY A 70 -8.63 -6.47 12.81
CA GLY A 70 -7.22 -6.86 12.62
C GLY A 70 -6.72 -6.74 11.17
N MET A 71 -7.52 -6.24 10.22
CA MET A 71 -7.11 -6.00 8.85
C MET A 71 -7.17 -4.52 8.49
N ARG A 72 -6.22 -4.09 7.66
CA ARG A 72 -6.29 -2.81 6.98
C ARG A 72 -6.35 -3.04 5.48
N ILE A 73 -7.36 -2.45 4.84
CA ILE A 73 -7.60 -2.58 3.40
C ILE A 73 -7.55 -1.19 2.78
N LEU A 74 -6.69 -1.01 1.79
CA LEU A 74 -6.64 0.19 0.97
C LEU A 74 -7.26 -0.11 -0.39
N HIS A 75 -8.04 0.82 -0.92
CA HIS A 75 -8.43 0.88 -2.32
C HIS A 75 -7.46 1.80 -3.05
N ILE A 76 -6.88 1.32 -4.15
CA ILE A 76 -5.87 2.04 -4.91
C ILE A 76 -6.30 2.08 -6.38
N ILE A 77 -6.23 3.26 -6.96
CA ILE A 77 -6.50 3.53 -8.37
C ILE A 77 -5.19 4.01 -8.98
N LEU A 78 -4.63 3.24 -9.91
CA LEU A 78 -3.45 3.60 -10.69
C LEU A 78 -3.88 3.98 -12.10
N GLN A 79 -3.60 5.23 -12.49
CA GLN A 79 -3.79 5.71 -13.86
C GLN A 79 -2.59 5.40 -14.76
N SER A 80 -1.41 5.25 -14.17
CA SER A 80 -0.13 5.03 -14.83
C SER A 80 0.56 3.80 -14.23
N ALA A 81 1.44 3.15 -14.99
CA ALA A 81 2.27 2.09 -14.44
C ALA A 81 3.16 2.66 -13.31
N ASN A 82 3.32 1.89 -12.24
CA ASN A 82 4.03 2.31 -11.04
C ASN A 82 4.83 1.13 -10.45
N GLU A 83 5.62 1.41 -9.44
CA GLU A 83 6.53 0.45 -8.81
C GLU A 83 6.24 0.37 -7.32
N LEU A 84 5.74 -0.79 -6.88
CA LEU A 84 5.57 -1.06 -5.48
C LEU A 84 6.94 -1.37 -4.86
N THR A 85 7.48 -0.39 -4.15
CA THR A 85 8.82 -0.45 -3.58
C THR A 85 8.75 -0.56 -2.05
N HIS A 86 9.66 -1.34 -1.47
CA HIS A 86 9.87 -1.38 -0.02
C HIS A 86 11.03 -0.45 0.35
N LEU A 87 10.75 0.64 1.07
CA LEU A 87 11.77 1.61 1.49
C LEU A 87 12.60 1.05 2.66
N ARG A 88 13.62 0.23 2.36
CA ARG A 88 14.60 -0.27 3.33
C ARG A 88 16.02 -0.11 2.77
N GLY A 89 16.99 0.22 3.64
CA GLY A 89 18.36 0.53 3.21
C GLY A 89 19.22 -0.65 2.75
N HIS A 90 18.92 -1.89 3.16
CA HIS A 90 19.82 -3.05 2.93
C HIS A 90 19.12 -4.37 2.53
N ASP A 91 17.79 -4.45 2.59
CA ASP A 91 17.02 -5.65 2.24
C ASP A 91 15.80 -5.23 1.42
N THR A 92 16.05 -4.99 0.13
CA THR A 92 15.00 -4.62 -0.80
C THR A 92 14.30 -5.89 -1.25
N HIS A 93 13.04 -6.07 -0.83
CA HIS A 93 12.16 -6.97 -1.56
C HIS A 93 12.20 -6.60 -3.04
N GLU A 94 12.11 -7.59 -3.92
CA GLU A 94 12.16 -7.33 -5.35
C GLU A 94 10.97 -6.44 -5.75
N THR A 95 11.27 -5.25 -6.29
CA THR A 95 10.27 -4.29 -6.76
C THR A 95 9.24 -4.96 -7.66
N ILE A 96 7.97 -4.73 -7.35
CA ILE A 96 6.84 -5.25 -8.12
C ILE A 96 6.33 -4.14 -9.02
N ARG A 97 6.36 -4.39 -10.33
CA ARG A 97 5.75 -3.47 -11.29
C ARG A 97 4.23 -3.66 -11.26
N VAL A 98 3.53 -2.56 -11.06
CA VAL A 98 2.07 -2.51 -10.99
C VAL A 98 1.58 -1.75 -12.21
N GLU A 99 0.86 -2.45 -13.09
CA GLU A 99 0.25 -1.84 -14.27
C GLU A 99 -0.96 -0.96 -13.88
N PRO A 100 -1.46 -0.09 -14.79
CA PRO A 100 -2.68 0.66 -14.54
C PRO A 100 -3.87 -0.24 -14.21
N GLY A 101 -4.67 0.18 -13.23
CA GLY A 101 -5.76 -0.63 -12.73
C GLY A 101 -6.29 -0.18 -11.38
N GLU A 102 -7.33 -0.87 -10.93
CA GLU A 102 -7.85 -0.76 -9.57
C GLU A 102 -7.37 -1.95 -8.74
N TYR A 103 -6.93 -1.66 -7.53
CA TYR A 103 -6.29 -2.61 -6.64
C TYR A 103 -6.82 -2.49 -5.21
N ARG A 104 -6.73 -3.60 -4.48
CA ARG A 104 -6.82 -3.63 -3.03
C ARG A 104 -5.49 -4.03 -2.44
N ALA A 105 -4.94 -3.23 -1.54
CA ALA A 105 -3.81 -3.62 -0.71
C ALA A 105 -4.33 -4.04 0.66
N ILE A 106 -4.03 -5.27 1.07
CA ILE A 106 -4.45 -5.85 2.34
C ILE A 106 -3.21 -6.04 3.21
N SER A 107 -3.27 -5.52 4.44
CA SER A 107 -2.29 -5.76 5.50
C SER A 107 -2.95 -6.47 6.68
N GLY A 108 -2.29 -7.50 7.20
CA GLY A 108 -2.72 -8.27 8.36
C GLY A 108 -1.94 -7.88 9.62
N ARG A 109 -2.22 -6.71 10.18
CA ARG A 109 -1.95 -6.29 11.57
C ARG A 109 -2.23 -4.79 11.68
N GLU A 110 -2.86 -4.38 12.77
CA GLU A 110 -2.87 -2.97 13.16
C GLU A 110 -1.44 -2.54 13.49
N TYR A 111 -0.93 -1.57 12.75
CA TYR A 111 0.26 -0.82 13.14
C TYR A 111 -0.07 -0.10 14.44
N ASP A 112 0.49 -0.56 15.56
CA ASP A 112 0.40 0.12 16.85
C ASP A 112 1.62 1.06 17.02
N PRO A 113 1.44 2.39 16.88
CA PRO A 113 2.55 3.34 17.05
C PRO A 113 3.17 3.32 18.45
N TYR A 114 2.46 2.84 19.48
CA TYR A 114 2.98 2.75 20.85
C TYR A 114 3.95 1.57 21.02
N GLN A 115 3.89 0.53 20.20
CA GLN A 115 4.92 -0.53 20.22
C GLN A 115 6.31 -0.02 19.83
N GLN A 116 6.39 1.01 18.99
CA GLN A 116 7.68 1.57 18.57
C GLN A 116 8.32 2.43 19.66
N LEU A 117 7.50 3.18 20.43
CA LEU A 117 7.96 3.94 21.58
C LEU A 117 8.53 3.02 22.68
N ALA A 118 7.91 1.86 22.91
CA ALA A 118 8.40 0.88 23.89
C ALA A 118 9.75 0.25 23.48
N ARG A 119 10.00 0.07 22.17
CA ARG A 119 11.28 -0.47 21.67
C ARG A 119 12.42 0.55 21.69
N ARG A 120 12.14 1.84 21.47
CA ARG A 120 13.15 2.91 21.58
C ARG A 120 13.62 3.19 23.00
N GLN A 121 12.87 2.78 24.03
CA GLN A 121 13.29 2.91 25.43
C GLN A 121 14.05 1.70 25.97
N ALA A 122 14.16 0.62 25.20
CA ALA A 122 14.79 -0.63 25.61
C ALA A 122 16.19 -0.86 24.99
N ASP A 123 16.71 0.09 24.21
CA ASP A 123 18.07 0.11 23.65
C ASP A 123 18.94 1.14 24.38
#